data_AF-A0A7X7AXE5-F1
#
_entry.id   AF-A0A7X7AXE5-F1
#
_cell.length_a   1.000
_cell.length_b   1.000
_cell.length_c   1.000
_cell.angle_alpha   90.00
_cell.angle_beta   90.00
_cell.angle_gamma   90.00
#
_symmetry.space_group_name_H-M   'P 1'
#
loop_
_entity.id
_entity.type
_entity.pdbx_description
1 polymer ?
#
loop_
_entity_poly.entity_id
_entity_poly.type
_entity_poly.pdbx_seq_one_letter_code
_entity_poly.pdbx_strand_id
1 'polypeptide(L)'
;MERRSAWVFAAVMGVLLMSTGLPRAWAKEASLMVTAEQRANAVRNAGRYAWAKAERDAAAQAAARWRAMTDEALWDLVPSQELPRSIHVFNVYGTNRIALCPNCREGIIPFGNYPWRTDVFGRPWKIECPNPQCREVYPKNDFGAYYRSALDEHGFFRRGKGDPKLLFNAEHPDPNDPLHRAYVDDGYGWTDAEGTRWDFIAVYVQWGLWREINRGINALARAYTLTDDPVYARKCGVLLARLADVYPEMDWHPLARAGFSHSDGGSGCGRVEGCIWECGNGASWAQAYDFIFDALKADDELAAFVDRMHRRQALPPVPDPAALAAHIETGLLREIIAGVKD
;
A
#
# COMPACT_ATOMS: atom_id res chain seq x y z
N MET A 1 21.78 33.05 85.80
CA MET A 1 20.71 33.90 85.22
C MET A 1 20.81 33.78 83.71
N GLU A 2 20.18 32.71 83.22
CA GLU A 2 20.23 32.26 81.82
C GLU A 2 19.25 33.06 80.96
N ARG A 3 19.70 33.49 79.77
CA ARG A 3 18.84 34.10 78.75
C ARG A 3 18.07 33.00 78.01
N ARG A 4 16.75 33.02 78.16
CA ARG A 4 15.80 32.21 77.38
C ARG A 4 15.39 32.95 76.09
N SER A 5 15.52 32.22 74.98
CA SER A 5 14.53 32.01 73.91
C SER A 5 13.78 33.19 73.27
N ALA A 6 13.98 33.36 71.96
CA ALA A 6 12.90 33.49 70.98
C ALA A 6 13.43 33.09 69.58
N TRP A 7 13.10 31.88 69.15
CA TRP A 7 13.31 31.40 67.78
C TRP A 7 12.08 31.78 66.95
N VAL A 8 12.28 32.52 65.86
CA VAL A 8 11.25 32.73 64.82
C VAL A 8 11.54 31.74 63.70
N PHE A 9 10.60 30.82 63.49
CA PHE A 9 10.57 29.90 62.35
C PHE A 9 10.32 30.67 61.05
N ALA A 10 11.24 30.56 60.09
CA ALA A 10 10.97 30.88 58.68
C ALA A 10 10.98 29.56 57.89
N ALA A 11 9.79 29.05 57.58
CA ALA A 11 9.60 27.89 56.73
C ALA A 11 9.75 28.33 55.26
N VAL A 12 10.88 27.98 54.64
CA VAL A 12 11.05 28.06 53.18
C VAL A 12 10.47 26.79 52.58
N MET A 13 9.27 26.90 52.00
CA MET A 13 8.70 25.89 51.11
C MET A 13 9.53 25.77 49.84
N GLY A 14 10.42 24.77 49.79
CA GLY A 14 11.03 24.31 48.56
C GLY A 14 10.00 23.57 47.72
N VAL A 15 9.47 24.23 46.69
CA VAL A 15 8.70 23.58 45.63
C VAL A 15 9.69 22.73 44.82
N LEU A 16 9.71 21.43 45.09
CA LEU A 16 10.30 20.45 44.17
C LEU A 16 9.43 20.42 42.91
N LEU A 17 9.87 21.12 41.86
CA LEU A 17 9.46 20.85 40.50
C LEU A 17 9.96 19.46 40.10
N MET A 18 9.19 18.43 40.46
CA MET A 18 9.28 17.14 39.78
C MET A 18 8.83 17.36 38.34
N SER A 19 9.80 17.64 37.48
CA SER A 19 9.60 17.50 36.04
C SER A 19 9.24 16.04 35.80
N THR A 20 7.95 15.79 35.54
CA THR A 20 7.49 14.53 34.98
C THR A 20 8.08 14.42 33.60
N GLY A 21 9.32 13.91 33.53
CA GLY A 21 9.90 13.41 32.32
C GLY A 21 8.97 12.34 31.77
N LEU A 22 8.12 12.73 30.83
CA LEU A 22 7.47 11.78 29.94
C LEU A 22 8.57 10.81 29.47
N PRO A 23 8.37 9.48 29.56
CA PRO A 23 9.35 8.55 29.04
C PRO A 23 9.59 8.96 27.59
N ARG A 24 10.84 9.35 27.31
CA ARG A 24 11.30 9.59 25.94
C ARG A 24 11.01 8.29 25.20
N ALA A 25 9.91 8.25 24.46
CA ALA A 25 9.62 7.13 23.59
C ALA A 25 10.90 6.89 22.80
N TRP A 26 11.48 5.69 22.90
CA TRP A 26 12.73 5.38 22.23
C TRP A 26 12.50 5.52 20.73
N ALA A 27 12.81 6.69 20.19
CA ALA A 27 12.76 6.96 18.77
C ALA A 27 13.78 6.06 18.12
N LYS A 28 13.41 5.45 16.98
CA LYS A 28 14.34 4.62 16.24
C LYS A 28 15.58 5.43 15.85
N GLU A 29 16.76 4.88 16.10
CA GLU A 29 18.04 5.59 15.86
C GLU A 29 18.79 5.06 14.63
N ALA A 30 18.62 3.78 14.30
CA ALA A 30 19.25 3.13 13.17
C ALA A 30 18.45 1.91 12.68
N SER A 31 18.75 1.43 11.48
CA SER A 31 18.36 0.11 10.98
C SER A 31 18.90 -1.00 11.90
N LEU A 32 18.06 -1.97 12.29
CA LEU A 32 18.41 -2.98 13.30
C LEU A 32 18.59 -4.38 12.71
N MET A 33 17.81 -4.77 11.70
CA MET A 33 17.88 -6.10 11.09
C MET A 33 18.99 -6.21 10.05
N VAL A 34 19.25 -5.12 9.32
CA VAL A 34 20.44 -4.98 8.47
C VAL A 34 21.14 -3.67 8.81
N THR A 35 22.21 -3.77 9.60
CA THR A 35 22.96 -2.60 10.06
C THR A 35 23.77 -1.94 8.95
N ALA A 36 24.15 -0.68 9.13
CA ALA A 36 25.05 0.02 8.22
C ALA A 36 26.38 -0.75 7.97
N GLU A 37 26.93 -1.38 9.01
CA GLU A 37 28.12 -2.23 8.87
C GLU A 37 27.85 -3.45 7.98
N GLN A 38 26.70 -4.12 8.15
CA GLN A 38 26.32 -5.28 7.33
C GLN A 38 26.10 -4.89 5.86
N ARG A 39 25.50 -3.74 5.57
CA ARG A 39 25.39 -3.22 4.19
C ARG A 39 26.75 -2.92 3.58
N ALA A 40 27.61 -2.22 4.32
CA ALA A 40 28.98 -1.96 3.88
C ALA A 40 29.76 -3.27 3.62
N ASN A 41 29.54 -4.31 4.44
CA ASN A 41 30.11 -5.64 4.24
C ASN A 41 29.58 -6.30 2.96
N ALA A 42 28.28 -6.18 2.69
CA ALA A 42 27.66 -6.71 1.47
C ALA A 42 28.28 -6.09 0.21
N VAL A 43 28.47 -4.77 0.19
CA VAL A 43 29.12 -4.04 -0.91
C VAL A 43 30.57 -4.51 -1.11
N ARG A 44 31.36 -4.60 -0.03
CA ARG A 44 32.74 -5.11 -0.10
C ARG A 44 32.80 -6.55 -0.60
N ASN A 45 31.90 -7.40 -0.12
CA ASN A 45 31.83 -8.80 -0.54
C ASN A 45 31.44 -8.93 -2.01
N ALA A 46 30.52 -8.10 -2.52
CA ALA A 46 30.17 -8.07 -3.95
C ALA A 46 31.34 -7.65 -4.85
N GLY A 47 32.31 -6.89 -4.33
CA GLY A 47 33.57 -6.60 -5.03
C GLY A 47 34.60 -7.75 -5.02
N ARG A 48 34.44 -8.71 -4.10
CA ARG A 48 35.43 -9.79 -3.86
C ARG A 48 34.97 -11.17 -4.35
N TYR A 49 33.68 -11.48 -4.22
CA TYR A 49 33.14 -12.82 -4.48
C TYR A 49 32.09 -12.79 -5.58
N ALA A 50 32.23 -13.69 -6.56
CA ALA A 50 31.32 -13.78 -7.70
C ALA A 50 29.87 -14.06 -7.30
N TRP A 51 29.64 -14.90 -6.28
CA TRP A 51 28.30 -15.19 -5.77
C TRP A 51 27.66 -13.95 -5.13
N ALA A 52 28.42 -13.16 -4.37
CA ALA A 52 27.92 -11.96 -3.71
C ALA A 52 27.61 -10.86 -4.74
N LYS A 53 28.44 -10.77 -5.79
CA LYS A 53 28.16 -9.90 -6.94
C LYS A 53 26.84 -10.29 -7.62
N ALA A 54 26.63 -11.58 -7.88
CA ALA A 54 25.42 -12.07 -8.50
C ALA A 54 24.16 -11.78 -7.67
N GLU A 55 24.23 -11.95 -6.35
CA GLU A 55 23.11 -11.62 -5.44
C GLU A 55 22.75 -10.13 -5.45
N ARG A 56 23.76 -9.25 -5.37
CA ARG A 56 23.56 -7.80 -5.48
C ARG A 56 22.94 -7.43 -6.83
N ASP A 57 23.49 -7.96 -7.93
CA ASP A 57 23.02 -7.65 -9.28
C ASP A 57 21.58 -8.15 -9.49
N ALA A 58 21.24 -9.32 -8.96
CA ALA A 58 19.87 -9.84 -8.98
C ALA A 58 18.91 -8.95 -8.18
N ALA A 59 19.34 -8.41 -7.03
CA ALA A 59 18.54 -7.47 -6.24
C ALA A 59 18.29 -6.16 -6.99
N ALA A 60 19.34 -5.58 -7.59
CA ALA A 60 19.23 -4.39 -8.41
C ALA A 60 18.31 -4.62 -9.62
N GLN A 61 18.44 -5.77 -10.30
CA GLN A 61 17.61 -6.13 -11.44
C GLN A 61 16.14 -6.33 -11.04
N ALA A 62 15.87 -6.95 -9.88
CA ALA A 62 14.52 -7.11 -9.37
C ALA A 62 13.88 -5.74 -9.07
N ALA A 63 14.64 -4.79 -8.54
CA ALA A 63 14.19 -3.45 -8.21
C ALA A 63 14.12 -2.48 -9.42
N ALA A 64 14.69 -2.86 -10.57
CA ALA A 64 14.97 -1.96 -11.68
C ALA A 64 13.74 -1.20 -12.19
N ARG A 65 12.56 -1.86 -12.24
CA ARG A 65 11.33 -1.22 -12.70
C ARG A 65 10.92 -0.07 -11.79
N TRP A 66 10.81 -0.29 -10.49
CA TRP A 66 10.42 0.75 -9.53
C TRP A 66 11.49 1.83 -9.37
N ARG A 67 12.77 1.46 -9.47
CA ARG A 67 13.88 2.42 -9.49
C ARG A 67 13.74 3.43 -10.64
N ALA A 68 13.28 2.98 -11.81
CA ALA A 68 13.13 3.80 -13.00
C ALA A 68 11.87 4.70 -13.01
N MET A 69 10.89 4.43 -12.14
CA MET A 69 9.69 5.25 -12.01
C MET A 69 10.01 6.61 -11.37
N THR A 70 9.24 7.64 -11.71
CA THR A 70 9.27 8.91 -10.96
C THR A 70 8.68 8.70 -9.55
N ASP A 71 9.02 9.58 -8.62
CA ASP A 71 8.47 9.50 -7.26
C ASP A 71 6.95 9.73 -7.28
N GLU A 72 6.46 10.65 -8.12
CA GLU A 72 5.01 10.83 -8.33
C GLU A 72 4.33 9.57 -8.87
N ALA A 73 4.96 8.85 -9.81
CA ALA A 73 4.37 7.62 -10.33
C ALA A 73 4.33 6.50 -9.27
N LEU A 74 5.30 6.44 -8.36
CA LEU A 74 5.26 5.52 -7.22
C LEU A 74 4.19 5.92 -6.20
N TRP A 75 4.07 7.21 -5.92
CA TRP A 75 3.02 7.76 -5.06
C TRP A 75 1.62 7.40 -5.57
N ASP A 76 1.37 7.60 -6.87
CA ASP A 76 0.08 7.36 -7.51
C ASP A 76 -0.28 5.87 -7.64
N LEU A 77 0.65 4.94 -7.38
CA LEU A 77 0.35 3.51 -7.40
C LEU A 77 -0.58 3.08 -6.26
N VAL A 78 -0.51 3.75 -5.10
CA VAL A 78 -1.13 3.30 -3.85
C VAL A 78 -2.59 3.79 -3.76
N PRO A 79 -3.59 2.89 -3.87
CA PRO A 79 -5.00 3.28 -3.82
C PRO A 79 -5.48 3.52 -2.38
N SER A 80 -6.56 4.30 -2.22
CA SER A 80 -7.23 4.53 -0.94
C SER A 80 -8.36 3.52 -0.66
N GLN A 81 -8.90 3.58 0.56
CA GLN A 81 -9.80 2.59 1.14
C GLN A 81 -11.08 2.28 0.32
N GLU A 82 -11.73 3.29 -0.27
CA GLU A 82 -12.99 3.07 -0.99
C GLU A 82 -12.82 2.34 -2.33
N LEU A 83 -11.59 2.17 -2.83
CA LEU A 83 -11.37 1.34 -4.00
C LEU A 83 -11.29 -0.13 -3.55
N PRO A 84 -12.26 -0.99 -3.94
CA PRO A 84 -12.38 -2.30 -3.35
C PRO A 84 -11.29 -3.27 -3.80
N ARG A 85 -11.13 -4.34 -3.02
CA ARG A 85 -10.17 -5.44 -3.22
C ARG A 85 -10.98 -6.72 -3.23
N SER A 86 -10.80 -7.58 -4.21
CA SER A 86 -11.44 -8.91 -4.22
C SER A 86 -10.48 -9.95 -4.75
N ILE A 87 -10.48 -11.14 -4.16
CA ILE A 87 -9.65 -12.25 -4.65
C ILE A 87 -10.30 -12.99 -5.83
N HIS A 88 -11.61 -12.86 -6.03
CA HIS A 88 -12.35 -13.47 -7.15
C HIS A 88 -13.20 -12.43 -7.89
N VAL A 89 -13.28 -12.56 -9.22
CA VAL A 89 -14.15 -11.70 -10.06
C VAL A 89 -15.61 -12.05 -9.86
N PHE A 90 -15.90 -13.30 -9.58
CA PHE A 90 -17.25 -13.81 -9.36
C PHE A 90 -17.27 -14.46 -7.98
N ASN A 91 -18.05 -13.90 -7.07
CA ASN A 91 -18.11 -14.37 -5.69
C ASN A 91 -19.34 -15.24 -5.48
N VAL A 92 -19.15 -16.53 -5.24
CA VAL A 92 -20.23 -17.41 -4.77
C VAL A 92 -19.80 -18.12 -3.50
N TYR A 93 -20.21 -17.53 -2.39
CA TYR A 93 -20.13 -18.17 -1.08
C TYR A 93 -20.77 -19.56 -1.11
N GLY A 94 -20.03 -20.56 -0.61
CA GLY A 94 -20.53 -21.93 -0.49
C GLY A 94 -20.45 -22.79 -1.75
N THR A 95 -19.75 -22.35 -2.81
CA THR A 95 -19.49 -23.22 -3.99
C THR A 95 -18.01 -23.50 -4.21
N ASN A 96 -17.72 -24.63 -4.84
CA ASN A 96 -16.38 -24.98 -5.33
C ASN A 96 -16.06 -24.33 -6.70
N ARG A 97 -16.87 -23.37 -7.16
CA ARG A 97 -16.60 -22.62 -8.40
C ARG A 97 -15.62 -21.49 -8.07
N ILE A 98 -14.35 -21.81 -8.27
CA ILE A 98 -13.20 -20.99 -7.85
C ILE A 98 -12.98 -19.73 -8.69
N ALA A 99 -13.34 -19.73 -9.98
CA ALA A 99 -13.28 -18.55 -10.84
C ALA A 99 -14.17 -18.75 -12.08
N LEU A 100 -14.84 -17.69 -12.53
CA LEU A 100 -15.59 -17.66 -13.80
C LEU A 100 -15.16 -16.47 -14.65
N CYS A 101 -15.32 -16.62 -15.97
CA CYS A 101 -15.21 -15.55 -16.96
C CYS A 101 -16.60 -15.25 -17.55
N PRO A 102 -16.98 -13.98 -17.79
CA PRO A 102 -18.27 -13.69 -18.42
C PRO A 102 -18.44 -14.35 -19.79
N ASN A 103 -17.35 -14.47 -20.57
CA ASN A 103 -17.39 -15.02 -21.92
C ASN A 103 -17.19 -16.54 -21.96
N CYS A 104 -16.11 -17.08 -21.39
CA CYS A 104 -15.84 -18.53 -21.45
C CYS A 104 -16.34 -19.33 -20.24
N ARG A 105 -17.01 -18.68 -19.27
CA ARG A 105 -17.59 -19.29 -18.07
C ARG A 105 -16.57 -20.14 -17.32
N GLU A 106 -16.83 -21.44 -17.20
CA GLU A 106 -15.96 -22.42 -16.52
C GLU A 106 -14.66 -22.71 -17.28
N GLY A 107 -14.54 -22.26 -18.55
CA GLY A 107 -13.32 -22.42 -19.35
C GLY A 107 -12.08 -21.73 -18.76
N ILE A 108 -12.22 -20.88 -17.74
CA ILE A 108 -11.10 -20.28 -17.00
C ILE A 108 -10.57 -21.17 -15.86
N ILE A 109 -11.36 -22.13 -15.37
CA ILE A 109 -11.04 -22.97 -14.19
C ILE A 109 -9.70 -23.72 -14.32
N PRO A 110 -9.32 -24.28 -15.50
CA PRO A 110 -8.03 -24.98 -15.64
C PRO A 110 -6.78 -24.14 -15.36
N PHE A 111 -6.91 -22.81 -15.27
CA PHE A 111 -5.80 -21.88 -15.04
C PHE A 111 -5.56 -21.55 -13.55
N GLY A 112 -6.28 -22.21 -12.64
CA GLY A 112 -6.05 -22.13 -11.19
C GLY A 112 -7.07 -21.28 -10.43
N ASN A 113 -6.80 -21.08 -9.14
CA ASN A 113 -7.73 -20.45 -8.19
C ASN A 113 -7.88 -18.93 -8.39
N TYR A 114 -6.80 -18.26 -8.79
CA TYR A 114 -6.77 -16.82 -9.06
C TYR A 114 -6.24 -16.59 -10.49
N PRO A 115 -7.00 -17.00 -11.53
CA PRO A 115 -6.45 -17.21 -12.87
C PRO A 115 -6.28 -15.92 -13.69
N TRP A 116 -6.95 -14.84 -13.30
CA TRP A 116 -6.94 -13.57 -14.04
C TRP A 116 -5.55 -12.97 -14.11
N ARG A 117 -5.11 -12.59 -15.31
CA ARG A 117 -3.80 -11.95 -15.50
C ARG A 117 -3.93 -10.45 -15.32
N THR A 118 -2.97 -9.86 -14.63
CA THR A 118 -2.82 -8.42 -14.45
C THR A 118 -1.46 -7.99 -15.02
N ASP A 119 -1.44 -6.84 -15.67
CA ASP A 119 -0.20 -6.15 -16.06
C ASP A 119 -0.38 -4.67 -15.72
N VAL A 120 -0.01 -4.30 -14.49
CA VAL A 120 -0.21 -2.94 -13.95
C VAL A 120 0.47 -1.88 -14.81
N PHE A 121 1.60 -2.20 -15.42
CA PHE A 121 2.43 -1.22 -16.11
C PHE A 121 2.21 -1.23 -17.63
N GLY A 122 2.01 -2.41 -18.23
CA GLY A 122 1.74 -2.54 -19.66
C GLY A 122 0.27 -2.37 -20.02
N ARG A 123 -0.65 -2.66 -19.10
CA ARG A 123 -2.10 -2.54 -19.33
C ARG A 123 -2.85 -2.17 -18.04
N PRO A 124 -2.64 -0.94 -17.54
CA PRO A 124 -3.21 -0.49 -16.28
C PRO A 124 -4.74 -0.60 -16.28
N TRP A 125 -5.29 -0.89 -15.10
CA TRP A 125 -6.73 -0.99 -14.83
C TRP A 125 -7.47 -2.07 -15.63
N LYS A 126 -6.77 -3.13 -16.05
CA LYS A 126 -7.36 -4.23 -16.81
C LYS A 126 -6.96 -5.59 -16.26
N ILE A 127 -7.88 -6.56 -16.32
CA ILE A 127 -7.63 -7.98 -16.15
C ILE A 127 -7.80 -8.73 -17.47
N GLU A 128 -7.11 -9.85 -17.64
CA GLU A 128 -7.21 -10.70 -18.83
C GLU A 128 -7.59 -12.14 -18.48
N CYS A 129 -8.49 -12.72 -19.26
CA CYS A 129 -8.73 -14.16 -19.19
C CYS A 129 -7.49 -14.91 -19.73
N PRO A 130 -6.85 -15.80 -18.95
CA PRO A 130 -5.67 -16.54 -19.39
C PRO A 130 -5.99 -17.61 -20.45
N ASN A 131 -7.27 -17.97 -20.62
CA ASN A 131 -7.70 -18.99 -21.56
C ASN A 131 -7.38 -18.54 -23.01
N PRO A 132 -6.54 -19.30 -23.76
CA PRO A 132 -6.14 -18.97 -25.14
C PRO A 132 -7.30 -18.85 -26.13
N GLN A 133 -8.42 -19.54 -25.88
CA GLN A 133 -9.62 -19.47 -26.71
C GLN A 133 -10.54 -18.30 -26.33
N CYS A 134 -10.29 -17.61 -25.21
CA CYS A 134 -11.09 -16.48 -24.73
C CYS A 134 -10.34 -15.15 -24.83
N ARG A 135 -9.23 -15.01 -24.09
CA ARG A 135 -8.35 -13.81 -24.09
C ARG A 135 -9.03 -12.47 -23.81
N GLU A 136 -10.28 -12.48 -23.34
CA GLU A 136 -11.04 -11.25 -23.07
C GLU A 136 -10.40 -10.37 -22.02
N VAL A 137 -10.64 -9.07 -22.19
CA VAL A 137 -10.08 -7.99 -21.37
C VAL A 137 -11.20 -7.21 -20.72
N TYR A 138 -11.12 -7.03 -19.41
CA TYR A 138 -12.12 -6.30 -18.62
C TYR A 138 -11.47 -5.28 -17.68
N PRO A 139 -12.21 -4.25 -17.26
CA PRO A 139 -13.52 -3.86 -17.78
C PRO A 139 -13.40 -3.23 -19.17
N LYS A 140 -14.53 -2.90 -19.80
CA LYS A 140 -14.56 -2.33 -21.17
C LYS A 140 -14.55 -0.80 -21.21
N ASN A 141 -14.70 -0.13 -20.08
CA ASN A 141 -14.51 1.33 -19.96
C ASN A 141 -13.05 1.72 -19.69
N ASP A 142 -12.71 3.00 -19.91
CA ASP A 142 -11.46 3.58 -19.41
C ASP A 142 -11.59 3.87 -17.90
N PHE A 143 -11.38 2.84 -17.09
CA PHE A 143 -11.42 2.98 -15.64
C PHE A 143 -10.30 3.90 -15.12
N GLY A 144 -9.15 3.99 -15.79
CA GLY A 144 -8.07 4.86 -15.34
C GLY A 144 -8.45 6.34 -15.40
N ALA A 145 -9.16 6.76 -16.45
CA ALA A 145 -9.74 8.10 -16.53
C ALA A 145 -10.82 8.30 -15.46
N TYR A 146 -11.72 7.33 -15.28
CA TYR A 146 -12.77 7.40 -14.26
C TYR A 146 -12.18 7.52 -12.84
N TYR A 147 -11.19 6.69 -12.51
CA TYR A 147 -10.46 6.72 -11.25
C TYR A 147 -9.89 8.10 -10.95
N ARG A 148 -9.17 8.71 -11.91
CA ARG A 148 -8.60 10.06 -11.74
C ARG A 148 -9.68 11.12 -11.51
N SER A 149 -10.82 11.00 -12.19
CA SER A 149 -11.96 11.92 -11.98
C SER A 149 -12.67 11.70 -10.64
N ALA A 150 -12.44 10.57 -9.98
CA ALA A 150 -13.05 10.19 -8.71
C ALA A 150 -12.16 10.48 -7.50
N LEU A 151 -10.97 11.06 -7.70
CA LEU A 151 -10.09 11.47 -6.60
C LEU A 151 -10.61 12.76 -5.97
N ASP A 152 -10.69 12.79 -4.65
CA ASP A 152 -10.95 14.01 -3.89
C ASP A 152 -9.71 14.90 -3.78
N GLU A 153 -9.83 16.02 -3.07
CA GLU A 153 -8.72 16.94 -2.81
C GLU A 153 -7.53 16.31 -2.07
N HIS A 154 -7.73 15.16 -1.41
CA HIS A 154 -6.68 14.39 -0.72
C HIS A 154 -6.02 13.34 -1.60
N GLY A 155 -6.47 13.23 -2.86
CA GLY A 155 -6.04 12.16 -3.76
C GLY A 155 -6.56 10.79 -3.33
N PHE A 156 -7.69 10.75 -2.62
CA PHE A 156 -8.38 9.52 -2.26
C PHE A 156 -9.54 9.27 -3.21
N PHE A 157 -9.62 8.05 -3.74
CA PHE A 157 -10.76 7.61 -4.54
C PHE A 157 -12.02 7.66 -3.70
N ARG A 158 -13.08 8.27 -4.26
CA ARG A 158 -14.41 8.35 -3.66
C ARG A 158 -15.42 7.66 -4.55
N ARG A 159 -16.10 6.67 -4.00
CA ARG A 159 -17.10 5.88 -4.70
C ARG A 159 -18.19 6.79 -5.26
N GLY A 160 -18.49 6.63 -6.55
CA GLY A 160 -19.56 7.36 -7.24
C GLY A 160 -19.29 8.86 -7.44
N LYS A 161 -18.05 9.33 -7.20
CA LYS A 161 -17.66 10.72 -7.47
C LYS A 161 -16.94 10.92 -8.80
N GLY A 162 -16.61 9.84 -9.51
CA GLY A 162 -16.04 9.92 -10.85
C GLY A 162 -17.03 10.43 -11.89
N ASP A 163 -16.51 10.93 -13.02
CA ASP A 163 -17.32 11.43 -14.12
C ASP A 163 -18.14 10.28 -14.74
N PRO A 164 -19.48 10.29 -14.62
CA PRO A 164 -20.32 9.22 -15.14
C PRO A 164 -20.26 9.11 -16.67
N LYS A 165 -19.76 10.14 -17.39
CA LYS A 165 -19.55 10.07 -18.84
C LYS A 165 -18.43 9.11 -19.25
N LEU A 166 -17.61 8.65 -18.30
CA LEU A 166 -16.56 7.66 -18.52
C LEU A 166 -17.06 6.23 -18.28
N LEU A 167 -18.30 6.05 -17.83
CA LEU A 167 -18.91 4.76 -17.54
C LEU A 167 -19.67 4.20 -18.75
N PHE A 168 -18.93 3.93 -19.82
CA PHE A 168 -19.42 3.27 -21.02
C PHE A 168 -18.39 2.30 -21.60
N ASN A 169 -18.86 1.31 -22.34
CA ASN A 169 -18.02 0.38 -23.07
C ASN A 169 -17.33 1.12 -24.22
N ALA A 170 -16.00 1.26 -24.17
CA ALA A 170 -15.25 2.02 -25.17
C ALA A 170 -15.30 1.38 -26.57
N GLU A 171 -15.60 0.08 -26.66
CA GLU A 171 -15.81 -0.62 -27.93
C GLU A 171 -17.21 -0.32 -28.52
N HIS A 172 -18.14 0.20 -27.71
CA HIS A 172 -19.53 0.54 -28.07
C HIS A 172 -19.93 1.94 -27.55
N PRO A 173 -19.35 3.03 -28.10
CA PRO A 173 -19.49 4.38 -27.56
C PRO A 173 -20.87 5.03 -27.79
N ASP A 174 -21.67 4.55 -28.75
CA ASP A 174 -23.01 5.08 -29.01
C ASP A 174 -23.93 4.76 -27.81
N PRO A 175 -24.55 5.77 -27.16
CA PRO A 175 -25.50 5.54 -26.07
C PRO A 175 -26.71 4.67 -26.42
N ASN A 176 -27.02 4.52 -27.71
CA ASN A 176 -28.12 3.67 -28.19
C ASN A 176 -27.69 2.24 -28.51
N ASP A 177 -26.39 1.92 -28.45
CA ASP A 177 -25.90 0.56 -28.63
C ASP A 177 -26.31 -0.29 -27.40
N PRO A 178 -26.95 -1.47 -27.58
CA PRO A 178 -27.32 -2.33 -26.46
C PRO A 178 -26.12 -2.78 -25.59
N LEU A 179 -24.89 -2.76 -26.15
CA LEU A 179 -23.65 -3.11 -25.46
C LEU A 179 -22.95 -1.91 -24.82
N HIS A 180 -23.51 -0.70 -24.92
CA HIS A 180 -22.93 0.53 -24.36
C HIS A 180 -22.60 0.43 -22.86
N ARG A 181 -23.37 -0.35 -22.10
CA ARG A 181 -23.16 -0.58 -20.66
C ARG A 181 -22.56 -1.94 -20.31
N ALA A 182 -22.28 -2.79 -21.31
CA ALA A 182 -21.77 -4.13 -21.07
C ALA A 182 -20.34 -4.07 -20.52
N TYR A 183 -20.08 -4.83 -19.45
CA TYR A 183 -18.77 -4.97 -18.81
C TYR A 183 -18.12 -3.66 -18.35
N VAL A 184 -18.93 -2.64 -18.08
CA VAL A 184 -18.50 -1.35 -17.53
C VAL A 184 -18.40 -1.47 -16.02
N ASP A 185 -17.25 -1.11 -15.46
CA ASP A 185 -16.96 -1.20 -14.03
C ASP A 185 -16.61 0.20 -13.48
N ASP A 186 -17.25 0.61 -12.39
CA ASP A 186 -17.03 1.87 -11.69
C ASP A 186 -16.13 1.71 -10.45
N GLY A 187 -15.48 0.56 -10.32
CA GLY A 187 -14.69 0.12 -9.18
C GLY A 187 -15.41 -0.97 -8.40
N TYR A 188 -16.75 -0.96 -8.36
CA TYR A 188 -17.56 -1.89 -7.57
C TYR A 188 -18.13 -3.05 -8.39
N GLY A 189 -17.63 -3.25 -9.60
CA GLY A 189 -18.00 -4.35 -10.48
C GLY A 189 -19.08 -3.98 -11.49
N TRP A 190 -19.28 -4.89 -12.44
CA TRP A 190 -20.35 -4.82 -13.43
C TRP A 190 -21.42 -5.85 -13.10
N THR A 191 -22.70 -5.47 -13.11
CA THR A 191 -23.81 -6.41 -12.90
C THR A 191 -24.44 -6.80 -14.23
N ASP A 192 -24.52 -8.10 -14.52
CA ASP A 192 -25.15 -8.62 -15.74
C ASP A 192 -26.69 -8.65 -15.64
N ALA A 193 -27.34 -9.04 -16.74
CA ALA A 193 -28.80 -9.08 -16.83
C ALA A 193 -29.44 -10.08 -15.86
N GLU A 194 -28.70 -11.10 -15.45
CA GLU A 194 -29.10 -12.11 -14.48
C GLU A 194 -28.92 -11.64 -13.02
N GLY A 195 -28.39 -10.43 -12.80
CA GLY A 195 -28.15 -9.86 -11.47
C GLY A 195 -26.83 -10.31 -10.85
N THR A 196 -25.94 -10.94 -11.61
CA THR A 196 -24.61 -11.34 -11.14
C THR A 196 -23.65 -10.17 -11.21
N ARG A 197 -22.93 -9.90 -10.12
CA ARG A 197 -21.85 -8.90 -10.08
C ARG A 197 -20.49 -9.53 -10.44
N TRP A 198 -19.73 -8.81 -11.27
CA TRP A 198 -18.41 -9.17 -11.75
C TRP A 198 -17.39 -8.11 -11.32
N ASP A 199 -16.50 -8.45 -10.39
CA ASP A 199 -15.61 -7.56 -9.65
C ASP A 199 -14.27 -7.31 -10.39
N PHE A 200 -14.31 -6.85 -11.65
CA PHE A 200 -13.12 -6.77 -12.51
C PHE A 200 -12.03 -5.87 -11.94
N ILE A 201 -12.38 -4.66 -11.55
CA ILE A 201 -11.43 -3.70 -10.98
C ILE A 201 -10.97 -4.15 -9.59
N ALA A 202 -11.85 -4.65 -8.73
CA ALA A 202 -11.45 -5.10 -7.40
C ALA A 202 -10.40 -6.23 -7.45
N VAL A 203 -10.49 -7.11 -8.44
CA VAL A 203 -9.47 -8.15 -8.71
C VAL A 203 -8.17 -7.57 -9.24
N TYR A 204 -8.24 -6.58 -10.14
CA TYR A 204 -7.05 -5.85 -10.58
C TYR A 204 -6.35 -5.15 -9.41
N VAL A 205 -7.11 -4.54 -8.51
CA VAL A 205 -6.57 -3.82 -7.34
C VAL A 205 -5.85 -4.80 -6.42
N GLN A 206 -6.46 -5.95 -6.12
CA GLN A 206 -5.84 -6.98 -5.26
C GLN A 206 -4.61 -7.64 -5.92
N TRP A 207 -4.80 -8.26 -7.09
CA TRP A 207 -3.77 -9.11 -7.70
C TRP A 207 -2.79 -8.36 -8.60
N GLY A 208 -3.14 -7.13 -9.01
CA GLY A 208 -2.29 -6.21 -9.74
C GLY A 208 -1.65 -5.19 -8.80
N LEU A 209 -2.38 -4.14 -8.42
CA LEU A 209 -1.81 -2.98 -7.72
C LEU A 209 -1.15 -3.36 -6.39
N TRP A 210 -1.89 -3.93 -5.44
CA TRP A 210 -1.35 -4.28 -4.11
C TRP A 210 -0.20 -5.28 -4.20
N ARG A 211 -0.27 -6.21 -5.14
CA ARG A 211 0.84 -7.15 -5.40
C ARG A 211 2.09 -6.45 -5.92
N GLU A 212 1.96 -5.50 -6.84
CA GLU A 212 3.11 -4.74 -7.37
C GLU A 212 3.65 -3.71 -6.37
N ILE A 213 2.81 -3.12 -5.51
CA ILE A 213 3.23 -2.28 -4.38
C ILE A 213 4.09 -3.10 -3.42
N ASN A 214 3.59 -4.26 -2.99
CA ASN A 214 4.31 -5.17 -2.09
C ASN A 214 5.62 -5.65 -2.71
N ARG A 215 5.61 -6.04 -4.00
CA ARG A 215 6.85 -6.43 -4.70
C ARG A 215 7.84 -5.28 -4.77
N GLY A 216 7.37 -4.06 -5.06
CA GLY A 216 8.21 -2.87 -5.16
C GLY A 216 8.90 -2.56 -3.84
N ILE A 217 8.14 -2.48 -2.74
CA ILE A 217 8.68 -2.23 -1.40
C ILE A 217 9.77 -3.24 -1.05
N ASN A 218 9.47 -4.54 -1.21
CA ASN A 218 10.42 -5.61 -0.87
C ASN A 218 11.67 -5.59 -1.77
N ALA A 219 11.49 -5.40 -3.08
CA ALA A 219 12.61 -5.39 -4.03
C ALA A 219 13.53 -4.18 -3.82
N LEU A 220 12.95 -2.98 -3.63
CA LEU A 220 13.70 -1.75 -3.37
C LEU A 220 14.45 -1.83 -2.05
N ALA A 221 13.79 -2.25 -0.95
CA ALA A 221 14.45 -2.41 0.34
C ALA A 221 15.60 -3.43 0.27
N ARG A 222 15.39 -4.59 -0.38
CA ARG A 222 16.46 -5.59 -0.60
C ARG A 222 17.60 -5.07 -1.46
N ALA A 223 17.31 -4.29 -2.49
CA ALA A 223 18.36 -3.69 -3.32
C ALA A 223 19.20 -2.71 -2.50
N TYR A 224 18.59 -1.89 -1.64
CA TYR A 224 19.32 -1.02 -0.72
C TYR A 224 20.25 -1.81 0.20
N THR A 225 19.79 -2.91 0.81
CA THR A 225 20.63 -3.68 1.76
C THR A 225 21.87 -4.32 1.13
N LEU A 226 21.87 -4.57 -0.19
CA LEU A 226 22.97 -5.20 -0.91
C LEU A 226 23.83 -4.24 -1.73
N THR A 227 23.33 -3.04 -2.02
CA THR A 227 24.02 -2.03 -2.84
C THR A 227 24.48 -0.81 -2.05
N ASP A 228 23.84 -0.52 -0.92
CA ASP A 228 23.97 0.73 -0.15
C ASP A 228 23.70 2.00 -1.00
N ASP A 229 23.03 1.86 -2.16
CA ASP A 229 22.62 2.99 -3.02
C ASP A 229 21.32 3.61 -2.47
N PRO A 230 21.36 4.86 -1.96
CA PRO A 230 20.23 5.49 -1.29
C PRO A 230 19.03 5.73 -2.22
N VAL A 231 19.20 5.68 -3.55
CA VAL A 231 18.06 5.78 -4.48
C VAL A 231 17.04 4.68 -4.23
N TYR A 232 17.48 3.46 -3.90
CA TYR A 232 16.55 2.37 -3.61
C TYR A 232 15.76 2.63 -2.31
N ALA A 233 16.44 3.13 -1.27
CA ALA A 233 15.81 3.52 -0.02
C ALA A 233 14.79 4.64 -0.23
N ARG A 234 15.13 5.67 -1.02
CA ARG A 234 14.21 6.77 -1.37
C ARG A 234 12.93 6.27 -2.02
N LYS A 235 13.06 5.49 -3.09
CA LYS A 235 11.91 4.94 -3.84
C LYS A 235 11.03 4.06 -2.95
N CYS A 236 11.64 3.29 -2.05
CA CYS A 236 10.90 2.51 -1.05
C CYS A 236 10.18 3.43 -0.06
N GLY A 237 10.84 4.50 0.39
CA GLY A 237 10.30 5.50 1.29
C GLY A 237 9.09 6.23 0.72
N VAL A 238 9.05 6.51 -0.59
CA VAL A 238 7.87 7.08 -1.27
C VAL A 238 6.64 6.18 -1.07
N LEU A 239 6.79 4.88 -1.34
CA LEU A 239 5.68 3.91 -1.18
C LEU A 239 5.24 3.79 0.28
N LEU A 240 6.18 3.71 1.22
CA LEU A 240 5.87 3.62 2.65
C LEU A 240 5.21 4.89 3.20
N ALA A 241 5.64 6.06 2.74
CA ALA A 241 5.03 7.34 3.12
C ALA A 241 3.59 7.42 2.64
N ARG A 242 3.32 7.05 1.38
CA ARG A 242 1.95 7.03 0.86
C ARG A 242 1.09 5.96 1.54
N LEU A 243 1.66 4.80 1.87
CA LEU A 243 0.96 3.80 2.68
C LEU A 243 0.55 4.38 4.03
N ALA A 244 1.42 5.15 4.70
CA ALA A 244 1.10 5.77 5.98
C ALA A 244 -0.03 6.82 5.90
N ASP A 245 -0.32 7.38 4.72
CA ASP A 245 -1.50 8.24 4.52
C ASP A 245 -2.80 7.42 4.46
N VAL A 246 -2.78 6.29 3.74
CA VAL A 246 -4.00 5.55 3.41
C VAL A 246 -4.33 4.45 4.40
N TYR A 247 -3.32 3.84 5.02
CA TYR A 247 -3.43 2.67 5.87
C TYR A 247 -4.26 2.88 7.16
N PRO A 248 -4.26 4.06 7.80
CA PRO A 248 -5.13 4.32 8.96
C PRO A 248 -6.62 4.17 8.64
N GLU A 249 -7.05 4.44 7.41
CA GLU A 249 -8.43 4.27 6.97
C GLU A 249 -8.71 2.87 6.40
N MET A 250 -7.70 2.03 6.19
CA MET A 250 -7.88 0.72 5.58
C MET A 250 -8.64 -0.22 6.52
N ASP A 251 -9.81 -0.67 6.08
CA ASP A 251 -10.71 -1.56 6.84
C ASP A 251 -11.37 -2.57 5.89
N TRP A 252 -11.15 -3.86 6.10
CA TRP A 252 -11.77 -4.87 5.25
C TRP A 252 -13.28 -5.00 5.47
N HIS A 253 -13.79 -4.68 6.67
CA HIS A 253 -15.14 -5.02 7.08
C HIS A 253 -16.26 -4.42 6.20
N PRO A 254 -16.21 -3.13 5.79
CA PRO A 254 -17.20 -2.56 4.89
C PRO A 254 -17.23 -3.25 3.51
N LEU A 255 -16.08 -3.71 3.02
CA LEU A 255 -15.96 -4.40 1.74
C LEU A 255 -16.47 -5.84 1.83
N ALA A 256 -16.17 -6.54 2.92
CA ALA A 256 -16.75 -7.85 3.22
C ALA A 256 -18.29 -7.76 3.26
N ARG A 257 -18.85 -6.75 3.93
CA ARG A 257 -20.29 -6.48 3.97
C ARG A 257 -20.89 -6.13 2.61
N ALA A 258 -20.11 -5.52 1.72
CA ALA A 258 -20.50 -5.28 0.34
C ALA A 258 -20.41 -6.54 -0.53
N GLY A 259 -20.01 -7.69 0.03
CA GLY A 259 -19.97 -8.98 -0.65
C GLY A 259 -18.70 -9.18 -1.48
N PHE A 260 -17.63 -8.41 -1.26
CA PHE A 260 -16.32 -8.74 -1.82
C PHE A 260 -15.70 -9.92 -1.06
N SER A 261 -14.81 -10.67 -1.73
CA SER A 261 -14.16 -11.85 -1.15
C SER A 261 -12.71 -11.57 -0.79
N HIS A 262 -12.26 -12.09 0.35
CA HIS A 262 -10.85 -12.12 0.73
C HIS A 262 -10.53 -13.27 1.68
N SER A 263 -9.24 -13.43 1.96
CA SER A 263 -8.65 -14.30 2.98
C SER A 263 -8.94 -13.85 4.43
N ASP A 264 -10.21 -13.71 4.79
CA ASP A 264 -10.64 -13.33 6.14
C ASP A 264 -11.21 -14.50 6.96
N GLY A 265 -11.29 -15.70 6.35
CA GLY A 265 -11.89 -16.88 6.98
C GLY A 265 -13.37 -16.73 7.33
N GLY A 266 -14.07 -15.77 6.72
CA GLY A 266 -15.46 -15.42 7.04
C GLY A 266 -15.62 -14.46 8.21
N SER A 267 -14.53 -13.98 8.82
CA SER A 267 -14.60 -13.00 9.91
C SER A 267 -15.03 -11.60 9.46
N GLY A 268 -14.78 -11.26 8.19
CA GLY A 268 -14.89 -9.88 7.71
C GLY A 268 -13.85 -8.94 8.31
N CYS A 269 -12.83 -9.45 9.00
CA CYS A 269 -11.76 -8.64 9.60
C CYS A 269 -10.56 -8.53 8.65
N GLY A 270 -9.78 -7.45 8.80
CA GLY A 270 -8.61 -7.17 7.98
C GLY A 270 -8.46 -5.67 7.72
N ARG A 271 -7.46 -5.30 6.92
CA ARG A 271 -7.24 -3.91 6.49
C ARG A 271 -7.15 -3.84 4.98
N VAL A 272 -5.93 -3.83 4.40
CA VAL A 272 -5.73 -3.89 2.95
C VAL A 272 -6.22 -5.24 2.41
N GLU A 273 -5.87 -6.30 3.10
CA GLU A 273 -6.32 -7.66 2.87
C GLU A 273 -7.16 -8.16 4.05
N GLY A 274 -7.82 -9.30 3.85
CA GLY A 274 -8.42 -10.07 4.93
C GLY A 274 -7.39 -10.51 5.97
N CYS A 275 -7.81 -10.62 7.23
CA CYS A 275 -6.94 -10.76 8.41
C CYS A 275 -5.91 -11.91 8.34
N ILE A 276 -6.18 -12.97 7.59
CA ILE A 276 -5.24 -14.10 7.46
C ILE A 276 -4.00 -13.68 6.67
N TRP A 277 -4.15 -12.90 5.60
CA TRP A 277 -3.02 -12.52 4.75
C TRP A 277 -2.44 -11.15 5.12
N GLU A 278 -3.21 -10.30 5.79
CA GLU A 278 -2.75 -8.97 6.23
C GLU A 278 -1.50 -9.03 7.14
N CYS A 279 -1.32 -10.13 7.87
CA CYS A 279 -0.10 -10.35 8.67
C CYS A 279 1.18 -10.36 7.82
N GLY A 280 1.11 -10.84 6.57
CA GLY A 280 2.22 -10.82 5.62
C GLY A 280 2.58 -9.41 5.16
N ASN A 281 1.57 -8.59 4.88
CA ASN A 281 1.73 -7.18 4.55
C ASN A 281 2.45 -6.44 5.69
N GLY A 282 1.89 -6.51 6.90
CA GLY A 282 2.44 -5.83 8.07
C GLY A 282 3.89 -6.22 8.38
N ALA A 283 4.20 -7.52 8.33
CA ALA A 283 5.56 -8.00 8.54
C ALA A 283 6.55 -7.50 7.47
N SER A 284 6.13 -7.49 6.19
CA SER A 284 7.00 -7.09 5.09
C SER A 284 7.26 -5.58 5.07
N TRP A 285 6.26 -4.75 5.34
CA TRP A 285 6.41 -3.29 5.38
C TRP A 285 7.23 -2.82 6.57
N ALA A 286 7.02 -3.43 7.75
CA ALA A 286 7.84 -3.15 8.92
C ALA A 286 9.32 -3.50 8.69
N GLN A 287 9.59 -4.63 8.02
CA GLN A 287 10.95 -5.02 7.63
C GLN A 287 11.58 -4.06 6.63
N ALA A 288 10.83 -3.68 5.59
CA ALA A 288 11.31 -2.74 4.59
C ALA A 288 11.65 -1.38 5.22
N TYR A 289 10.79 -0.86 6.10
CA TYR A 289 11.06 0.38 6.84
C TYR A 289 12.35 0.29 7.66
N ASP A 290 12.55 -0.80 8.42
CA ASP A 290 13.78 -0.99 9.18
C ASP A 290 15.01 -1.01 8.27
N PHE A 291 14.96 -1.73 7.15
CA PHE A 291 16.09 -1.83 6.23
C PHE A 291 16.53 -0.49 5.65
N ILE A 292 15.59 0.40 5.34
CA ILE A 292 15.89 1.69 4.70
C ILE A 292 16.12 2.83 5.68
N PHE A 293 15.86 2.61 6.98
CA PHE A 293 15.76 3.67 7.98
C PHE A 293 16.96 4.62 8.02
N ASP A 294 18.19 4.08 7.97
CA ASP A 294 19.41 4.90 8.00
C ASP A 294 19.47 5.92 6.85
N ALA A 295 19.08 5.51 5.64
CA ALA A 295 19.04 6.40 4.48
C ALA A 295 17.83 7.34 4.55
N LEU A 296 16.67 6.83 4.97
CA LEU A 296 15.44 7.63 5.11
C LEU A 296 15.65 8.83 6.04
N LYS A 297 16.34 8.63 7.18
CA LYS A 297 16.62 9.71 8.14
C LYS A 297 17.60 10.78 7.64
N ALA A 298 18.32 10.51 6.56
CA ALA A 298 19.27 11.43 5.95
C ALA A 298 18.77 12.02 4.62
N ASP A 299 17.53 11.70 4.19
CA ASP A 299 17.03 12.05 2.86
C ASP A 299 16.07 13.25 2.89
N ASP A 300 16.66 14.45 2.91
CA ASP A 300 15.91 15.72 2.84
C ASP A 300 15.08 15.85 1.55
N GLU A 301 15.53 15.23 0.46
CA GLU A 301 14.82 15.30 -0.83
C GLU A 301 13.55 14.46 -0.81
N LEU A 302 13.59 13.27 -0.18
CA LEU A 302 12.40 12.47 0.06
C LEU A 302 11.40 13.22 0.95
N ALA A 303 11.86 13.80 2.07
CA ALA A 303 10.99 14.58 2.95
C ALA A 303 10.36 15.77 2.19
N ALA A 304 11.15 16.51 1.42
CA ALA A 304 10.65 17.60 0.58
C ALA A 304 9.68 17.13 -0.51
N PHE A 305 9.87 15.94 -1.08
CA PHE A 305 8.91 15.33 -2.00
C PHE A 305 7.58 15.05 -1.31
N VAL A 306 7.61 14.36 -0.16
CA VAL A 306 6.41 14.00 0.61
C VAL A 306 5.68 15.26 1.07
N ASP A 307 6.37 16.27 1.61
CA ASP A 307 5.76 17.54 2.00
C ASP A 307 5.06 18.25 0.84
N ARG A 308 5.66 18.22 -0.37
CA ARG A 308 5.00 18.77 -1.57
C ARG A 308 3.72 18.01 -1.90
N MET A 309 3.73 16.68 -1.83
CA MET A 309 2.54 15.88 -2.09
C MET A 309 1.46 16.15 -1.04
N HIS A 310 1.85 16.22 0.24
CA HIS A 310 0.93 16.53 1.32
C HIS A 310 0.30 17.92 1.18
N ARG A 311 1.08 18.96 0.82
CA ARG A 311 0.53 20.29 0.52
C ARG A 311 -0.45 20.27 -0.67
N ARG A 312 -0.14 19.53 -1.73
CA ARG A 312 -1.04 19.38 -2.88
C ARG A 312 -2.33 18.65 -2.52
N GLN A 313 -2.27 17.75 -1.56
CA GLN A 313 -3.37 16.89 -1.14
C GLN A 313 -4.02 17.33 0.19
N ALA A 314 -3.72 18.54 0.67
CA ALA A 314 -4.22 19.05 1.95
C ALA A 314 -4.02 18.07 3.14
N LEU A 315 -2.92 17.31 3.15
CA LEU A 315 -2.51 16.41 4.23
C LEU A 315 -1.56 17.11 5.22
N PRO A 316 -1.38 16.58 6.44
CA PRO A 316 -0.47 17.15 7.44
C PRO A 316 0.96 17.31 6.92
N PRO A 317 1.68 18.40 7.23
CA PRO A 317 3.01 18.66 6.67
C PRO A 317 4.09 17.66 7.15
N VAL A 318 5.11 17.45 6.33
CA VAL A 318 6.26 16.55 6.58
C VAL A 318 7.56 17.31 6.29
N PRO A 319 7.91 18.32 7.09
CA PRO A 319 8.91 19.32 6.72
C PRO A 319 10.36 18.80 6.65
N ASP A 320 10.65 17.66 7.28
CA ASP A 320 12.01 17.12 7.41
C ASP A 320 12.00 15.58 7.54
N PRO A 321 13.17 14.92 7.45
CA PRO A 321 13.27 13.47 7.58
C PRO A 321 12.79 12.91 8.93
N ALA A 322 12.82 13.69 10.01
CA ALA A 322 12.34 13.24 11.32
C ALA A 322 10.81 13.19 11.34
N ALA A 323 10.14 14.19 10.75
CA ALA A 323 8.70 14.20 10.54
C ALA A 323 8.26 13.06 9.60
N LEU A 324 9.05 12.76 8.56
CA LEU A 324 8.78 11.64 7.65
C LEU A 324 8.83 10.28 8.37
N ALA A 325 9.86 10.05 9.17
CA ALA A 325 9.96 8.85 9.99
C ALA A 325 8.76 8.75 10.96
N ALA A 326 8.42 9.85 11.64
CA ALA A 326 7.28 9.88 12.56
C ALA A 326 5.94 9.61 11.86
N HIS A 327 5.76 10.12 10.64
CA HIS A 327 4.61 9.85 9.78
C HIS A 327 4.46 8.36 9.49
N ILE A 328 5.52 7.72 8.99
CA ILE A 328 5.50 6.27 8.69
C ILE A 328 5.30 5.44 9.96
N GLU A 329 5.98 5.77 11.05
CA GLU A 329 5.84 5.05 12.32
C GLU A 329 4.42 5.14 12.87
N THR A 330 3.78 6.31 12.75
CA THR A 330 2.44 6.54 13.29
C THR A 330 1.36 6.00 12.38
N GLY A 331 1.36 6.38 11.09
CA GLY A 331 0.32 6.02 10.13
C GLY A 331 0.43 4.59 9.59
N LEU A 332 1.57 3.93 9.75
CA LEU A 332 1.76 2.54 9.28
C LEU A 332 2.12 1.57 10.41
N LEU A 333 3.25 1.79 11.11
CA LEU A 333 3.74 0.75 12.04
C LEU A 333 2.88 0.59 13.29
N ARG A 334 2.47 1.70 13.92
CA ARG A 334 1.56 1.66 15.07
C ARG A 334 0.21 1.09 14.70
N GLU A 335 -0.28 1.44 13.52
CA GLU A 335 -1.51 0.90 12.95
C GLU A 335 -1.43 -0.62 12.72
N ILE A 336 -0.32 -1.14 12.19
CA ILE A 336 -0.07 -2.58 12.09
C ILE A 336 -0.10 -3.24 13.48
N ILE A 337 0.57 -2.63 14.47
CA ILE A 337 0.61 -3.17 15.84
C ILE A 337 -0.78 -3.17 16.48
N ALA A 338 -1.57 -2.11 16.26
CA ALA A 338 -2.94 -2.03 16.76
C ALA A 338 -3.80 -3.14 16.17
N GLY A 339 -3.74 -3.34 14.85
CA GLY A 339 -4.51 -4.37 14.15
C GLY A 339 -4.16 -5.83 14.49
N VAL A 340 -3.07 -6.08 15.24
CA VAL A 340 -2.73 -7.42 15.76
C VAL A 340 -3.24 -7.64 17.19
N LYS A 341 -3.55 -6.57 17.92
CA LYS A 341 -4.04 -6.64 19.31
C LYS A 341 -5.56 -6.78 19.40
N ASP A 342 -6.25 -6.29 18.38
CA ASP A 342 -7.70 -6.41 18.20
C ASP A 342 -8.06 -7.82 17.69
#